data_AF-A0A820MVE8-F1
#
_entry.id   AF-A0A820MVE8-F1
#
_cell.length_a   1.000
_cell.length_b   1.000
_cell.length_c   1.000
_cell.angle_alpha   90.00
_cell.angle_beta   90.00
_cell.angle_gamma   90.00
#
_symmetry.space_group_name_H-M   'P 1'
#
loop_
_entity.id
_entity.type
_entity.pdbx_description
1 polymer ?
#
loop_
_entity_poly.entity_id
_entity_poly.type
_entity_poly.pdbx_seq_one_letter_code
_entity_poly.pdbx_strand_id
1 'polypeptide(L)'
;AWLRDEDSPVVARLSQLISALTNLTMETAEEIQIANYGIGGYYSPHVDFYHKLERPAYFGKVGNRIATWMTYMSDVEWGGATVFPLFGGYITPKKGSTLFWYNLHASGEVDYRTLHAGQYCFVNHCRNT
;
A
#
# COMPACT_ATOMS: atom_id res chain seq x y z
N ALA A 1 1.09 -10.96 -6.88
CA ALA A 1 0.17 -12.04 -6.47
C ALA A 1 -0.83 -11.46 -5.48
N TRP A 2 -1.94 -12.15 -5.22
CA TRP A 2 -2.93 -11.75 -4.22
C TRP A 2 -3.11 -12.91 -3.24
N LEU A 3 -3.17 -12.60 -1.95
CA LEU A 3 -3.30 -13.57 -0.87
C LEU A 3 -4.53 -13.25 -0.02
N ARG A 4 -5.33 -14.28 0.24
CA ARG A 4 -6.48 -14.24 1.12
C ARG A 4 -6.12 -14.84 2.47
N ASP A 5 -6.89 -14.48 3.49
CA ASP A 5 -6.70 -15.00 4.85
C ASP A 5 -6.77 -16.53 4.90
N GLU A 6 -7.59 -17.16 4.04
CA GLU A 6 -7.72 -18.61 3.98
C GLU A 6 -6.51 -19.31 3.34
N ASP A 7 -5.67 -18.58 2.59
CA ASP A 7 -4.54 -19.17 1.89
C ASP A 7 -3.40 -19.57 2.85
N SER A 8 -3.31 -18.94 4.03
CA SER A 8 -2.34 -19.31 5.08
C SER A 8 -2.65 -18.68 6.44
N PRO A 9 -2.41 -19.40 7.56
CA PRO A 9 -2.51 -18.82 8.92
C PRO A 9 -1.62 -17.58 9.14
N VAL A 10 -0.53 -17.45 8.37
CA VAL A 10 0.35 -16.26 8.44
C VAL A 10 -0.35 -15.03 7.88
N VAL A 11 -1.11 -15.20 6.78
CA VAL A 11 -1.86 -14.10 6.14
C VAL A 11 -2.99 -13.64 7.05
N ALA A 12 -3.78 -14.59 7.58
CA ALA A 12 -4.83 -14.29 8.56
C ALA A 12 -4.28 -13.57 9.81
N ARG A 13 -3.12 -13.99 10.32
CA ARG A 13 -2.47 -13.31 11.46
C ARG A 13 -2.03 -11.89 11.11
N LEU A 14 -1.55 -11.65 9.89
CA LEU A 14 -1.20 -10.30 9.43
C LEU A 14 -2.44 -9.41 9.38
N SER A 15 -3.55 -9.88 8.81
CA SER A 15 -4.82 -9.13 8.78
C SER A 15 -5.31 -8.76 10.20
N GLN A 16 -5.21 -9.69 11.16
CA GLN A 16 -5.53 -9.42 12.57
C GLN A 16 -4.62 -8.36 13.19
N LEU A 17 -3.31 -8.41 12.90
CA LEU A 17 -2.35 -7.42 13.39
C LEU A 17 -2.64 -6.04 12.81
N ILE A 18 -2.91 -5.95 11.51
CA ILE A 18 -3.28 -4.68 10.84
C ILE A 18 -4.52 -4.11 11.50
N SER A 19 -5.56 -4.92 11.69
CA SER A 19 -6.80 -4.49 12.35
C SER A 19 -6.55 -3.96 13.76
N ALA A 20 -5.77 -4.69 14.57
CA ALA A 20 -5.45 -4.29 15.94
C ALA A 20 -4.61 -3.00 16.02
N LEU A 21 -3.68 -2.80 15.08
CA LEU A 21 -2.78 -1.63 15.08
C LEU A 21 -3.44 -0.36 14.52
N THR A 22 -4.32 -0.52 13.53
CA THR A 22 -4.98 0.61 12.87
C THR A 22 -6.34 0.96 13.46
N ASN A 23 -6.90 0.05 14.27
CA ASN A 23 -8.28 0.10 14.77
C ASN A 23 -9.32 0.18 13.63
N LEU A 24 -8.98 -0.37 12.46
CA LEU A 24 -9.87 -0.50 11.30
C LEU A 24 -10.32 -1.95 11.16
N THR A 25 -11.55 -2.16 10.70
CA THR A 25 -12.08 -3.48 10.37
C THR A 25 -11.51 -3.98 9.05
N MET A 26 -11.24 -5.28 8.93
CA MET A 26 -10.79 -5.89 7.66
C MET A 26 -11.95 -6.28 6.71
N GLU A 27 -13.21 -6.02 7.07
CA GLU A 27 -14.41 -6.47 6.33
C GLU A 27 -14.43 -5.99 4.87
N THR A 28 -13.96 -4.77 4.60
CA THR A 28 -13.86 -4.20 3.26
C THR A 28 -12.42 -4.07 2.78
N ALA A 29 -11.46 -4.69 3.48
CA ALA A 29 -10.08 -4.71 3.04
C ALA A 29 -9.95 -5.59 1.79
N GLU A 30 -9.14 -5.15 0.84
CA GLU A 30 -8.77 -5.97 -0.30
C GLU A 30 -7.83 -7.10 0.13
N GLU A 31 -7.70 -8.11 -0.73
CA GLU A 31 -6.71 -9.18 -0.56
C GLU A 31 -5.29 -8.59 -0.48
N ILE A 32 -4.40 -9.23 0.27
CA ILE A 32 -3.02 -8.75 0.42
C ILE A 32 -2.31 -8.86 -0.93
N GLN A 33 -1.86 -7.72 -1.45
CA GLN A 33 -1.18 -7.64 -2.73
C GLN A 33 0.32 -7.83 -2.56
N ILE A 34 0.88 -8.89 -3.13
CA ILE A 34 2.33 -9.09 -3.20
C ILE A 34 2.90 -8.48 -4.48
N ALA A 35 3.72 -7.46 -4.35
CA ALA A 35 4.45 -6.84 -5.46
C ALA A 35 5.97 -7.09 -5.37
N ASN A 36 6.58 -7.26 -6.54
CA ASN A 36 8.01 -7.55 -6.69
C ASN A 36 8.54 -6.80 -7.91
N TYR A 37 9.43 -5.85 -7.66
CA TYR A 37 10.09 -5.04 -8.66
C TYR A 37 11.55 -5.52 -8.80
N GLY A 38 11.90 -5.99 -9.99
CA GLY A 38 13.29 -6.29 -10.34
C GLY A 38 14.12 -5.02 -10.54
N ILE A 39 15.38 -5.20 -10.95
CA ILE A 39 16.27 -4.08 -11.30
C ILE A 39 15.63 -3.23 -12.40
N GLY A 40 15.60 -1.91 -12.21
CA GLY A 40 14.94 -0.94 -13.09
C GLY A 40 13.41 -0.90 -12.93
N GLY A 41 12.82 -1.78 -12.12
CA GLY A 41 11.41 -1.73 -11.78
C GLY A 41 11.09 -0.48 -10.96
N TYR A 42 9.98 0.17 -11.30
CA TYR A 42 9.46 1.33 -10.60
C TYR A 42 7.93 1.27 -10.62
N TYR A 43 7.30 2.17 -9.86
CA TYR A 43 5.86 2.36 -9.94
C TYR A 43 5.54 3.83 -10.08
N SER A 44 4.81 4.17 -11.14
CA SER A 44 4.50 5.56 -11.49
C SER A 44 3.76 6.28 -10.36
N PRO A 45 3.91 7.61 -10.23
CA PRO A 45 3.13 8.40 -9.29
C PRO A 45 1.63 8.16 -9.44
N HIS A 46 0.97 7.82 -8.34
CA HIS A 46 -0.46 7.52 -8.29
C HIS A 46 -1.02 7.78 -6.89
N VAL A 47 -2.35 7.70 -6.79
CA VAL A 47 -3.10 7.71 -5.53
C VAL A 47 -3.83 6.37 -5.41
N ASP A 48 -4.04 5.91 -4.18
CA ASP A 48 -4.71 4.63 -3.96
C ASP A 48 -6.23 4.73 -4.00
N PHE A 49 -6.80 5.90 -3.72
CA PHE A 49 -8.24 6.11 -3.75
C PHE A 49 -8.77 6.16 -5.20
N TYR A 50 -10.03 5.77 -5.38
CA TYR A 50 -10.73 5.91 -6.66
C TYR A 50 -11.19 7.35 -6.88
N HIS A 51 -10.92 7.88 -8.08
CA HIS A 51 -11.57 9.10 -8.56
C HIS A 51 -13.05 8.84 -8.90
N LYS A 52 -13.87 9.90 -8.93
CA LYS A 52 -15.32 9.77 -9.20
C LYS A 52 -15.64 9.03 -10.50
N LEU A 53 -14.80 9.19 -11.52
CA LEU A 53 -14.97 8.58 -12.85
C LEU A 53 -14.37 7.17 -12.95
N GLU A 54 -13.60 6.73 -11.96
CA GLU A 54 -12.82 5.48 -11.98
C GLU A 54 -13.35 4.45 -10.98
N ARG A 55 -14.56 4.67 -10.47
CA ARG A 55 -15.17 3.79 -9.46
C ARG A 55 -15.47 2.41 -10.07
N PRO A 56 -15.00 1.32 -9.45
CA PRO A 56 -15.34 -0.02 -9.91
C PRO A 56 -16.83 -0.33 -9.72
N ALA A 57 -17.33 -1.36 -10.42
CA ALA A 57 -18.74 -1.75 -10.36
C ALA A 57 -19.24 -2.08 -8.94
N TYR A 58 -18.35 -2.54 -8.04
CA TYR A 58 -18.64 -2.87 -6.66
C TYR A 58 -18.43 -1.71 -5.67
N PHE A 59 -18.05 -0.51 -6.13
CA PHE A 59 -17.76 0.65 -5.28
C PHE A 59 -18.93 1.01 -4.35
N GLY A 60 -20.18 0.87 -4.81
CA GLY A 60 -21.35 1.15 -3.97
C GLY A 60 -21.50 0.21 -2.75
N LYS A 61 -20.81 -0.92 -2.73
CA LYS A 61 -20.82 -1.89 -1.63
C LYS A 61 -19.64 -1.73 -0.67
N VAL A 62 -18.44 -1.47 -1.21
CA VAL A 62 -17.19 -1.44 -0.41
C VAL A 62 -16.68 -0.01 -0.13
N GLY A 63 -17.16 0.98 -0.86
CA GLY A 63 -16.71 2.36 -0.75
C GLY A 63 -15.35 2.62 -1.41
N ASN A 64 -14.65 3.64 -0.91
CA ASN A 64 -13.33 4.03 -1.37
C ASN A 64 -12.26 3.52 -0.41
N ARG A 65 -11.01 3.40 -0.86
CA ARG A 65 -9.89 3.00 -0.01
C ARG A 65 -9.59 4.11 1.01
N ILE A 66 -9.87 3.87 2.28
CA ILE A 66 -9.70 4.86 3.36
C ILE A 66 -8.25 5.01 3.79
N ALA A 67 -7.46 3.95 3.69
CA ALA A 67 -6.08 3.90 4.15
C ALA A 67 -5.31 2.82 3.38
N THR A 68 -3.99 2.92 3.41
CA THR A 68 -3.06 1.95 2.85
C THR A 68 -2.12 1.48 3.95
N TRP A 69 -1.90 0.17 3.98
CA TRP A 69 -0.86 -0.49 4.76
C TRP A 69 0.12 -1.11 3.79
N MET A 70 1.40 -0.79 3.90
CA MET A 70 2.43 -1.33 3.02
C MET A 70 3.66 -1.74 3.83
N THR A 71 4.09 -2.99 3.68
CA THR A 71 5.24 -3.58 4.39
C THR A 71 6.34 -3.95 3.41
N TYR A 72 7.57 -3.55 3.70
CA TYR A 72 8.73 -3.96 2.91
C TYR A 72 9.16 -5.38 3.28
N MET A 73 9.25 -6.26 2.29
CA MET A 73 9.62 -7.66 2.47
C MET A 73 11.09 -7.97 2.21
N SER A 74 11.82 -7.02 1.62
CA SER A 74 13.26 -7.12 1.38
C SER A 74 13.96 -5.83 1.77
N ASP A 75 15.23 -5.97 2.18
CA ASP A 75 16.14 -4.84 2.25
C ASP A 75 16.57 -4.47 0.83
N VAL A 76 16.64 -3.17 0.56
CA VAL A 76 17.05 -2.63 -0.73
C VAL A 76 18.25 -1.73 -0.49
N GLU A 77 19.36 -2.07 -1.13
CA GLU A 77 20.63 -1.35 -0.93
C GLU A 77 20.60 0.04 -1.60
N TRP A 78 20.06 0.11 -2.82
CA TRP A 78 19.96 1.35 -3.59
C TRP A 78 18.64 1.43 -4.37
N GLY A 79 17.95 2.57 -4.23
CA GLY A 79 16.66 2.81 -4.86
C GLY A 79 15.48 2.22 -4.10
N GLY A 80 14.36 2.00 -4.81
CA GLY A 80 13.18 1.35 -4.24
C GLY A 80 12.40 2.15 -3.20
N ALA A 81 12.81 3.39 -2.92
CA ALA A 81 12.12 4.24 -1.95
C ALA A 81 10.67 4.51 -2.35
N THR A 82 9.80 4.59 -1.35
CA THR A 82 8.46 5.14 -1.55
C THR A 82 8.54 6.64 -1.36
N VAL A 83 8.22 7.39 -2.41
CA VAL A 83 8.30 8.85 -2.42
C VAL A 83 6.89 9.44 -2.36
N PHE A 84 6.71 10.50 -1.58
CA PHE A 84 5.47 11.28 -1.49
C PHE A 84 5.75 12.72 -1.93
N PRO A 85 5.61 13.05 -3.23
CA PRO A 85 6.10 14.32 -3.78
C PRO A 85 5.41 15.54 -3.20
N LEU A 86 4.09 15.44 -2.94
CA LEU A 86 3.30 16.54 -2.43
C LEU A 86 3.41 16.70 -0.90
N PHE A 87 3.70 15.61 -0.19
CA PHE A 87 4.08 15.66 1.22
C PHE A 87 5.52 16.18 1.42
N GLY A 88 6.40 15.96 0.45
CA GLY A 88 7.80 16.38 0.48
C GLY A 88 8.73 15.40 1.19
N GLY A 89 8.39 14.11 1.23
CA GLY A 89 9.15 13.09 1.96
C GLY A 89 9.32 11.79 1.18
N TYR A 90 10.23 10.94 1.67
CA TYR A 90 10.43 9.60 1.15
C TYR A 90 10.87 8.64 2.25
N ILE A 91 10.59 7.35 2.04
CA ILE A 91 10.98 6.27 2.95
C ILE A 91 11.81 5.25 2.17
N THR A 92 12.99 4.92 2.69
CA THR A 92 13.84 3.87 2.14
C THR A 92 13.40 2.48 2.63
N PRO A 93 13.37 1.46 1.76
CA PRO A 93 12.94 0.13 2.16
C PRO A 93 13.86 -0.49 3.20
N LYS A 94 13.27 -0.99 4.29
CA LYS A 94 13.95 -1.82 5.28
C LYS A 94 13.03 -2.98 5.60
N LYS A 95 13.55 -4.20 5.51
CA LYS A 95 12.75 -5.41 5.67
C LYS A 95 12.01 -5.41 7.01
N GLY A 96 10.71 -5.67 6.95
CA GLY A 96 9.81 -5.71 8.10
C GLY A 96 9.30 -4.34 8.56
N SER A 97 9.80 -3.23 8.01
CA SER A 97 9.21 -1.92 8.24
C SER A 97 7.92 -1.76 7.45
N THR A 98 6.98 -1.04 8.05
CA THR A 98 5.65 -0.79 7.48
C THR A 98 5.40 0.72 7.40
N LEU A 99 4.79 1.14 6.29
CA LEU A 99 4.14 2.43 6.14
C LEU A 99 2.64 2.27 6.28
N PHE A 100 2.02 3.23 6.96
CA PHE A 100 0.57 3.34 7.05
C PHE A 100 0.17 4.80 6.84
N TRP A 101 -0.80 5.04 5.97
CA TRP A 101 -1.36 6.37 5.76
C TRP A 101 -2.84 6.31 5.42
N TYR A 102 -3.56 7.39 5.71
CA TYR A 102 -4.95 7.58 5.28
C TYR A 102 -4.99 8.23 3.90
N ASN A 103 -5.81 7.68 3.01
CA ASN A 103 -6.03 8.19 1.65
C ASN A 103 -7.13 9.26 1.60
N LEU A 104 -7.98 9.29 2.61
CA LEU A 104 -9.08 10.23 2.75
C LEU A 104 -8.95 11.03 4.04
N HIS A 105 -9.45 12.25 4.02
CA HIS A 105 -9.71 13.03 5.22
C HIS A 105 -10.85 12.41 6.04
N ALA A 106 -10.97 12.81 7.31
CA ALA A 106 -12.08 12.38 8.17
C ALA A 106 -13.48 12.77 7.62
N SER A 107 -13.55 13.77 6.72
CA SER A 107 -14.76 14.13 5.99
C SER A 107 -15.15 13.13 4.89
N GLY A 108 -14.27 12.19 4.54
CA GLY A 108 -14.39 11.29 3.39
C GLY A 108 -13.89 11.88 2.07
N GLU A 109 -13.46 13.14 2.06
CA GLU A 109 -12.84 13.76 0.90
C GLU A 109 -11.43 13.21 0.66
N VAL A 110 -11.03 13.10 -0.60
CA VAL A 110 -9.73 12.53 -0.99
C VAL A 110 -8.58 13.45 -0.57
N ASP A 111 -7.48 12.86 -0.08
CA ASP A 111 -6.27 13.62 0.27
C ASP A 111 -5.21 13.48 -0.82
N TYR A 112 -5.10 14.49 -1.69
CA TYR A 112 -4.12 14.46 -2.79
C TYR A 112 -2.66 14.43 -2.32
N ARG A 113 -2.36 14.78 -1.06
CA ARG A 113 -0.99 14.74 -0.53
C ARG A 113 -0.45 13.32 -0.43
N THR A 114 -1.32 12.31 -0.54
CA THR A 114 -0.97 10.89 -0.55
C THR A 114 -0.51 10.39 -1.91
N LEU A 115 -0.42 11.27 -2.93
CA LEU A 115 0.26 10.96 -4.18
C LEU A 115 1.64 10.38 -3.86
N HIS A 116 1.90 9.18 -4.34
CA HIS A 116 3.12 8.47 -4.06
C HIS A 116 3.60 7.63 -5.25
N ALA A 117 4.88 7.29 -5.24
CA ALA A 117 5.50 6.49 -6.28
C ALA A 117 6.52 5.52 -5.68
N GLY A 118 6.77 4.42 -6.39
CA GLY A 118 7.91 3.56 -6.13
C GLY A 118 9.09 4.03 -6.97
N GLN A 119 10.15 4.51 -6.34
CA GLN A 119 11.40 4.85 -7.02
C GLN A 119 12.00 3.60 -7.68
N TYR A 120 12.71 3.80 -8.79
CA TYR A 120 13.50 2.77 -9.45
C TYR A 120 14.30 1.92 -8.44
N CYS A 121 14.18 0.61 -8.55
CA CYS A 121 15.02 -0.35 -7.85
C CYS A 121 16.35 -0.46 -8.59
N PHE A 122 17.46 -0.03 -7.98
CA PHE A 122 18.76 -0.02 -8.68
C PHE A 122 19.60 -1.27 -8.41
N VAL A 123 19.40 -1.92 -7.26
CA VAL A 123 20.13 -3.14 -6.86
C VAL A 123 19.16 -4.14 -6.22
N ASN A 124 19.31 -5.42 -6.55
CA ASN A 124 18.47 -6.54 -6.09
C ASN A 124 16.98 -6.44 -6.50
N HIS A 125 16.08 -6.91 -5.64
CA HIS A 125 14.62 -6.92 -5.84
C HIS A 125 13.94 -6.12 -4.73
N CYS A 126 13.10 -5.19 -5.11
CA CYS A 126 12.26 -4.43 -4.19
C CYS A 126 10.92 -5.16 -4.03
N ARG A 127 10.62 -5.68 -2.84
CA ARG A 127 9.40 -6.45 -2.57
C ARG A 127 8.59 -5.80 -1.47
N ASN A 128 7.28 -5.68 -1.67
CA ASN A 128 6.35 -5.11 -0.70
C ASN A 128 4.99 -5.81 -0.74
N THR A 129 4.23 -5.61 0.33
CA THR A 129 2.86 -6.12 0.53
C THR A 129 1.95 -5.08 1.09
#